data_AF-A0A2S7RQB1-F1
#
_entry.id   AF-A0A2S7RQB1-F1
#
_cell.length_a   1.000
_cell.length_b   1.000
_cell.length_c   1.000
_cell.angle_alpha   90.00
_cell.angle_beta   90.00
_cell.angle_gamma   90.00
#
_symmetry.space_group_name_H-M   'P 1'
#
loop_
_entity.id
_entity.type
_entity.pdbx_description
1 polymer ?
#
loop_
_entity_poly.entity_id
_entity_poly.type
_entity_poly.pdbx_seq_one_letter_code
_entity_poly.pdbx_strand_id
1 'polypeptide(L)'
;MNEKEFLKEVKEIDLMSQALTVLDWDIQTGMPEKSSEERSEVNSYLYGLYFSKKVGPKIAEAIEYFSAHPDELSEVGKTVFEKVKEDYELEHKVPEELMIALTSATSRAHTKWQESRESKQFADFESALSENIKITKQLIPYWRKEEKTDYDVLLNKYEPGMTVEILDQVFDQVKEGIMSIRQALVEKGTAPETDFLSRKMKKEQQKRFVVGVIKQLGYDFSRGRLDDTIHPFMIGINRNDVRITTRWNEEDFKMATFGVIHEAGHGMYEQNIDEKYTYTPVGEGTSMGIHESQSLFNEIIVGSNRSFWEKQYPFFQECAEGTFDDISFDDFYRSLQYTKASLIRIEADSLTYPLHIIIRYEIEKMMFNEGLEVEKLPEVWNQKYEEYLGIRPTNDLEGILQDVHWSGASFGYFPSYALGFMYAAQLLHAMKKDIAVDEILSSDDYSPIKEWMTEKIHQYGASRKPNQLIQDATGEALNPQYLIDFMRKLYFSVYGVEEV
;
A
#
# COMPACT_ATOMS: atom_id res chain seq x y z
N MET A 1 7.44 -4.37 -38.23
CA MET A 1 7.12 -4.85 -36.88
C MET A 1 6.13 -6.01 -36.95
N ASN A 2 6.22 -6.99 -36.05
CA ASN A 2 5.14 -7.96 -35.77
C ASN A 2 5.04 -8.22 -34.25
N GLU A 3 3.95 -8.85 -33.78
CA GLU A 3 3.69 -9.01 -32.33
C GLU A 3 4.83 -9.73 -31.61
N LYS A 4 5.41 -10.76 -32.23
CA LYS A 4 6.51 -11.53 -31.63
C LYS A 4 7.77 -10.68 -31.43
N GLU A 5 8.06 -9.76 -32.36
CA GLU A 5 9.18 -8.81 -32.22
C GLU A 5 8.92 -7.83 -31.08
N PHE A 6 7.70 -7.30 -30.99
CA PHE A 6 7.30 -6.39 -29.92
C PHE A 6 7.37 -7.05 -28.53
N LEU A 7 6.75 -8.24 -28.37
CA LEU A 7 6.77 -8.96 -27.10
C LEU A 7 8.18 -9.42 -26.70
N LYS A 8 9.07 -9.67 -27.67
CA LYS A 8 10.49 -9.94 -27.36
C LYS A 8 11.16 -8.70 -26.75
N GLU A 9 10.90 -7.52 -27.30
CA GLU A 9 11.44 -6.25 -26.79
C GLU A 9 10.93 -5.97 -25.36
N VAL A 10 9.62 -6.14 -25.15
CA VAL A 10 8.97 -5.99 -23.83
C VAL A 10 9.56 -6.98 -22.81
N LYS A 11 9.78 -8.24 -23.22
CA LYS A 11 10.40 -9.23 -22.35
C LYS A 11 11.81 -8.85 -21.93
N GLU A 12 12.63 -8.32 -22.83
CA GLU A 12 13.98 -7.89 -22.47
C GLU A 12 13.96 -6.71 -21.49
N ILE A 13 13.01 -5.77 -21.63
CA ILE A 13 12.79 -4.67 -20.67
C ILE A 13 12.42 -5.24 -19.29
N ASP A 14 11.48 -6.18 -19.24
CA ASP A 14 11.07 -6.84 -17.99
C ASP A 14 12.23 -7.57 -17.31
N LEU A 15 13.04 -8.33 -18.04
CA LEU A 15 14.21 -9.02 -17.48
C LEU A 15 15.21 -8.07 -16.80
N MET A 16 15.36 -6.86 -17.34
CA MET A 16 16.19 -5.82 -16.72
C MET A 16 15.53 -5.25 -15.46
N SER A 17 14.22 -5.05 -15.50
CA SER A 17 13.42 -4.68 -14.32
C SER A 17 13.60 -5.70 -13.20
N GLN A 18 13.41 -6.99 -13.47
CA GLN A 18 13.58 -8.06 -12.46
C GLN A 18 14.97 -8.03 -11.80
N ALA A 19 16.03 -7.76 -12.58
CA ALA A 19 17.38 -7.65 -12.05
C ALA A 19 17.52 -6.44 -11.11
N LEU A 20 16.96 -5.28 -11.48
CA LEU A 20 16.91 -4.09 -10.63
C LEU A 20 16.14 -4.36 -9.33
N THR A 21 14.96 -4.99 -9.43
CA THR A 21 14.11 -5.36 -8.29
C THR A 21 14.84 -6.26 -7.28
N VAL A 22 15.65 -7.22 -7.74
CA VAL A 22 16.48 -8.05 -6.85
C VAL A 22 17.54 -7.22 -6.12
N LEU A 23 18.15 -6.23 -6.79
CA LEU A 23 19.13 -5.34 -6.17
C LEU A 23 18.47 -4.45 -5.11
N ASP A 24 17.26 -3.97 -5.37
CA ASP A 24 16.46 -3.18 -4.44
C ASP A 24 16.03 -3.98 -3.21
N TRP A 25 15.69 -5.26 -3.39
CA TRP A 25 15.45 -6.18 -2.28
C TRP A 25 16.72 -6.34 -1.42
N ASP A 26 17.87 -6.61 -2.05
CA ASP A 26 19.11 -6.88 -1.32
C ASP A 26 19.60 -5.66 -0.51
N ILE A 27 19.42 -4.44 -1.04
CA ILE A 27 19.70 -3.18 -0.35
C ILE A 27 19.02 -3.12 1.03
N GLN A 28 17.80 -3.64 1.14
CA GLN A 28 16.96 -3.50 2.34
C GLN A 28 17.03 -4.69 3.30
N THR A 29 17.72 -5.79 2.91
CA THR A 29 17.77 -7.01 3.73
C THR A 29 19.19 -7.46 4.07
N GLY A 30 20.05 -7.60 3.05
CA GLY A 30 21.29 -8.38 3.18
C GLY A 30 22.57 -7.63 2.78
N MET A 31 22.43 -6.49 2.10
CA MET A 31 23.57 -5.72 1.59
C MET A 31 24.44 -5.18 2.75
N PRO A 32 25.77 -5.41 2.74
CA PRO A 32 26.68 -4.76 3.68
C PRO A 32 26.68 -3.24 3.49
N GLU A 33 26.66 -2.48 4.59
CA GLU A 33 26.60 -1.01 4.60
C GLU A 33 27.69 -0.35 3.73
N LYS A 34 28.92 -0.89 3.76
CA LYS A 34 30.05 -0.37 2.96
C LYS A 34 29.90 -0.53 1.45
N SER A 35 28.93 -1.32 0.98
CA SER A 35 28.65 -1.52 -0.45
C SER A 35 27.70 -0.47 -1.03
N SER A 36 27.23 0.49 -0.23
CA SER A 36 26.20 1.45 -0.64
C SER A 36 26.58 2.26 -1.88
N GLU A 37 27.83 2.75 -1.94
CA GLU A 37 28.32 3.53 -3.09
C GLU A 37 28.38 2.69 -4.36
N GLU A 38 29.05 1.54 -4.32
CA GLU A 38 29.17 0.65 -5.49
C GLU A 38 27.81 0.07 -5.92
N ARG A 39 26.91 -0.23 -4.97
CA ARG A 39 25.54 -0.67 -5.29
C ARG A 39 24.76 0.43 -6.00
N SER A 40 24.88 1.67 -5.54
CA SER A 40 24.20 2.82 -6.16
C SER A 40 24.68 3.03 -7.60
N GLU A 41 25.98 2.85 -7.87
CA GLU A 41 26.55 2.91 -9.22
C GLU A 41 25.99 1.80 -10.12
N VAL A 42 25.95 0.55 -9.64
CA VAL A 42 25.39 -0.59 -10.39
C VAL A 42 23.91 -0.37 -10.71
N ASN A 43 23.10 0.02 -9.72
CA ASN A 43 21.68 0.29 -9.91
C ASN A 43 21.47 1.41 -10.93
N SER A 44 22.21 2.52 -10.81
CA SER A 44 22.10 3.66 -11.73
C SER A 44 22.44 3.29 -13.17
N TYR A 45 23.51 2.52 -13.38
CA TYR A 45 23.92 2.06 -14.71
C TYR A 45 22.85 1.16 -15.35
N LEU A 46 22.38 0.15 -14.61
CA LEU A 46 21.36 -0.79 -15.09
C LEU A 46 20.03 -0.09 -15.36
N TYR A 47 19.64 0.85 -14.49
CA TYR A 47 18.43 1.65 -14.69
C TYR A 47 18.51 2.51 -15.94
N GLY A 48 19.68 3.11 -16.24
CA GLY A 48 19.90 3.87 -17.47
C GLY A 48 19.69 3.01 -18.72
N LEU A 49 20.19 1.76 -18.72
CA LEU A 49 19.96 0.82 -19.81
C LEU A 49 18.48 0.43 -19.93
N TYR A 50 17.82 0.13 -18.80
CA TYR A 50 16.41 -0.24 -18.74
C TYR A 50 15.53 0.89 -19.30
N PHE A 51 15.73 2.11 -18.81
CA PHE A 51 14.97 3.29 -19.22
C PHE A 51 15.19 3.60 -20.70
N SER A 52 16.44 3.62 -21.17
CA SER A 52 16.77 3.87 -22.58
C SER A 52 16.07 2.87 -23.52
N LYS A 53 15.93 1.61 -23.10
CA LYS A 53 15.21 0.60 -23.88
C LYS A 53 13.70 0.81 -23.82
N LYS A 54 13.13 1.10 -22.64
CA LYS A 54 11.71 1.38 -22.40
C LYS A 54 11.19 2.54 -23.26
N VAL A 55 11.96 3.62 -23.40
CA VAL A 55 11.61 4.77 -24.26
C VAL A 55 12.31 4.76 -25.62
N GLY A 56 12.91 3.63 -25.99
CA GLY A 56 13.77 3.50 -27.16
C GLY A 56 13.04 3.43 -28.50
N PRO A 57 13.79 3.46 -29.62
CA PRO A 57 13.24 3.51 -30.97
C PRO A 57 12.38 2.28 -31.32
N LYS A 58 12.65 1.10 -30.72
CA LYS A 58 11.88 -0.11 -31.00
C LYS A 58 10.48 -0.07 -30.40
N ILE A 59 10.34 0.51 -29.21
CA ILE A 59 9.04 0.76 -28.58
C ILE A 59 8.28 1.83 -29.35
N ALA A 60 8.95 2.91 -29.76
CA ALA A 60 8.33 3.93 -30.61
C ALA A 60 7.82 3.36 -31.95
N GLU A 61 8.63 2.53 -32.64
CA GLU A 61 8.23 1.83 -33.87
C GLU A 61 7.01 0.92 -33.62
N ALA A 62 6.96 0.21 -32.48
CA ALA A 62 5.82 -0.63 -32.12
C ALA A 62 4.55 0.21 -31.90
N ILE A 63 4.66 1.32 -31.16
CA ILE A 63 3.55 2.25 -30.88
C ILE A 63 2.98 2.81 -32.18
N GLU A 64 3.82 3.29 -33.09
CA GLU A 64 3.39 3.81 -34.39
C GLU A 64 2.71 2.72 -35.23
N TYR A 65 3.35 1.55 -35.36
CA TYR A 65 2.86 0.47 -36.20
C TYR A 65 1.52 -0.09 -35.72
N PHE A 66 1.41 -0.49 -34.44
CA PHE A 66 0.21 -1.14 -33.92
C PHE A 66 -0.94 -0.17 -33.61
N SER A 67 -0.66 1.12 -33.43
CA SER A 67 -1.74 2.13 -33.42
C SER A 67 -2.49 2.16 -34.76
N ALA A 68 -1.80 1.87 -35.88
CA ALA A 68 -2.40 1.78 -37.21
C ALA A 68 -2.91 0.36 -37.58
N HIS A 69 -2.37 -0.68 -36.93
CA HIS A 69 -2.68 -2.09 -37.22
C HIS A 69 -3.08 -2.85 -35.95
N PRO A 70 -4.09 -2.40 -35.18
CA PRO A 70 -4.44 -3.02 -33.91
C PRO A 70 -4.93 -4.46 -34.06
N ASP A 71 -5.50 -4.82 -35.22
CA ASP A 71 -6.01 -6.17 -35.50
C ASP A 71 -4.92 -7.22 -35.72
N GLU A 72 -3.65 -6.81 -35.83
CA GLU A 72 -2.50 -7.72 -35.89
C GLU A 72 -2.03 -8.20 -34.51
N LEU A 73 -2.61 -7.68 -33.43
CA LEU A 73 -2.34 -8.09 -32.06
C LEU A 73 -3.37 -9.09 -31.54
N SER A 74 -2.89 -10.14 -30.86
CA SER A 74 -3.71 -10.99 -30.00
C SER A 74 -4.38 -10.21 -28.87
N GLU A 75 -5.36 -10.79 -28.16
CA GLU A 75 -6.00 -10.11 -27.02
C GLU A 75 -4.99 -9.73 -25.92
N VAL A 76 -4.04 -10.62 -25.62
CA VAL A 76 -2.94 -10.35 -24.70
C VAL A 76 -2.02 -9.27 -25.28
N GLY A 77 -1.66 -9.38 -26.56
CA GLY A 77 -0.84 -8.40 -27.26
C GLY A 77 -1.42 -6.99 -27.22
N LYS A 78 -2.74 -6.84 -27.41
CA LYS A 78 -3.48 -5.57 -27.31
C LYS A 78 -3.37 -4.98 -25.90
N THR A 79 -3.60 -5.81 -24.89
CA THR A 79 -3.50 -5.38 -23.48
C THR A 79 -2.10 -4.88 -23.14
N VAL A 80 -1.07 -5.65 -23.52
CA VAL A 80 0.34 -5.30 -23.31
C VAL A 80 0.70 -4.03 -24.07
N PHE A 81 0.22 -3.91 -25.31
CA PHE A 81 0.44 -2.74 -26.14
C PHE A 81 -0.10 -1.45 -25.50
N GLU A 82 -1.36 -1.46 -25.06
CA GLU A 82 -1.97 -0.29 -24.43
C GLU A 82 -1.22 0.15 -23.17
N LYS A 83 -0.81 -0.80 -22.32
CA LYS A 83 -0.01 -0.51 -21.12
C LYS A 83 1.37 0.05 -21.47
N VAL A 84 2.09 -0.57 -22.41
CA VAL A 84 3.40 -0.08 -22.88
C VAL A 84 3.28 1.33 -23.48
N LYS A 85 2.23 1.57 -24.28
CA LYS A 85 1.97 2.87 -24.87
C LYS A 85 1.70 3.93 -23.80
N GLU A 86 0.88 3.61 -22.80
CA GLU A 86 0.58 4.51 -21.69
C GLU A 86 1.84 4.87 -20.89
N ASP A 87 2.66 3.87 -20.55
CA ASP A 87 3.91 4.08 -19.81
C ASP A 87 4.92 4.89 -20.65
N TYR A 88 5.01 4.60 -21.95
CA TYR A 88 5.84 5.37 -22.87
C TYR A 88 5.38 6.83 -22.94
N GLU A 89 4.07 7.07 -23.09
CA GLU A 89 3.49 8.41 -23.18
C GLU A 89 3.76 9.28 -21.97
N LEU A 90 3.79 8.69 -20.77
CA LEU A 90 4.09 9.37 -19.51
C LEU A 90 5.57 9.79 -19.38
N GLU A 91 6.49 9.01 -19.94
CA GLU A 91 7.93 9.18 -19.71
C GLU A 91 8.66 9.86 -20.88
N HIS A 92 8.34 9.52 -22.13
CA HIS A 92 9.15 9.96 -23.29
C HIS A 92 9.12 11.48 -23.53
N LYS A 93 8.08 12.17 -23.06
CA LYS A 93 7.94 13.63 -23.21
C LYS A 93 8.72 14.41 -22.16
N VAL A 94 9.15 13.75 -21.08
CA VAL A 94 9.82 14.40 -19.98
C VAL A 94 11.28 14.65 -20.35
N PRO A 95 11.78 15.89 -20.24
CA PRO A 95 13.20 16.17 -20.48
C PRO A 95 14.08 15.36 -19.52
N GLU A 96 15.11 14.72 -20.06
CA GLU A 96 16.08 13.93 -19.28
C GLU A 96 16.69 14.76 -18.13
N GLU A 97 17.03 16.02 -18.41
CA GLU A 97 17.57 16.97 -17.43
C GLU A 97 16.65 17.15 -16.20
N LEU A 98 15.33 17.13 -16.41
CA LEU A 98 14.34 17.30 -15.36
C LEU A 98 14.20 16.03 -14.50
N MET A 99 14.32 14.85 -15.11
CA MET A 99 14.36 13.58 -14.39
C MET A 99 15.64 13.41 -13.56
N ILE A 100 16.79 13.83 -14.10
CA ILE A 100 18.07 13.89 -13.36
C ILE A 100 17.94 14.85 -12.18
N ALA A 101 17.36 16.03 -12.40
CA ALA A 101 17.13 17.02 -11.35
C ALA A 101 16.25 16.46 -10.23
N LEU A 102 15.14 15.78 -10.58
CA LEU A 102 14.28 15.11 -9.60
C LEU A 102 15.04 14.06 -8.80
N THR A 103 15.77 13.17 -9.46
CA THR A 103 16.54 12.08 -8.81
C THR A 103 17.57 12.63 -7.84
N SER A 104 18.28 13.69 -8.22
CA SER A 104 19.23 14.37 -7.33
C SER A 104 18.53 15.07 -6.17
N ALA A 105 17.38 15.71 -6.41
CA ALA A 105 16.62 16.40 -5.39
C ALA A 105 16.06 15.43 -4.34
N THR A 106 15.46 14.32 -4.74
CA THR A 106 14.90 13.31 -3.82
C THR A 106 15.98 12.63 -2.98
N SER A 107 17.14 12.32 -3.57
CA SER A 107 18.30 11.80 -2.82
C SER A 107 18.76 12.76 -1.72
N ARG A 108 18.97 14.05 -2.05
CA ARG A 108 19.32 15.08 -1.06
C ARG A 108 18.23 15.27 0.00
N ALA A 109 16.97 15.28 -0.44
CA ALA A 109 15.82 15.42 0.42
C ALA A 109 15.70 14.27 1.42
N HIS A 110 16.00 13.03 1.02
CA HIS A 110 16.03 11.88 1.92
C HIS A 110 17.09 12.05 3.02
N THR A 111 18.32 12.42 2.66
CA THR A 111 19.38 12.70 3.65
C THR A 111 18.97 13.82 4.61
N LYS A 112 18.42 14.93 4.09
CA LYS A 112 17.93 16.04 4.93
C LYS A 112 16.76 15.65 5.81
N TRP A 113 15.88 14.78 5.34
CA TRP A 113 14.81 14.22 6.15
C TRP A 113 15.36 13.36 7.30
N GLN A 114 16.35 12.49 7.04
CA GLN A 114 17.00 11.70 8.09
C GLN A 114 17.66 12.61 9.15
N GLU A 115 18.45 13.60 8.73
CA GLU A 115 19.07 14.59 9.62
C GLU A 115 18.01 15.35 10.45
N SER A 116 16.92 15.79 9.82
CA SER A 116 15.84 16.53 10.48
C SER A 116 15.09 15.70 11.54
N ARG A 117 15.04 14.38 11.37
CA ARG A 117 14.44 13.47 12.36
C ARG A 117 15.31 13.34 13.59
N GLU A 118 16.63 13.32 13.42
CA GLU A 118 17.57 13.33 14.54
C GLU A 118 17.51 14.67 15.31
N SER A 119 17.44 15.78 14.59
CA SER A 119 17.36 17.13 15.18
C SER A 119 15.96 17.50 15.68
N LYS A 120 14.93 16.76 15.25
CA LYS A 120 13.50 17.00 15.48
C LYS A 120 13.03 18.39 14.99
N GLN A 121 13.67 18.92 13.96
CA GLN A 121 13.41 20.26 13.43
C GLN A 121 13.14 20.21 11.92
N PHE A 122 11.92 20.55 11.52
CA PHE A 122 11.51 20.59 10.11
C PHE A 122 12.32 21.59 9.28
N ALA A 123 12.83 22.66 9.90
CA ALA A 123 13.65 23.66 9.24
C ALA A 123 14.89 23.08 8.52
N ASP A 124 15.43 21.95 9.00
CA ASP A 124 16.57 21.26 8.37
C ASP A 124 16.19 20.56 7.06
N PHE A 125 14.90 20.29 6.86
CA PHE A 125 14.33 19.61 5.68
C PHE A 125 13.60 20.55 4.72
N GLU A 126 13.10 21.70 5.22
CA GLU A 126 12.24 22.65 4.49
C GLU A 126 12.73 23.00 3.08
N SER A 127 14.01 23.37 2.95
CA SER A 127 14.59 23.76 1.65
C SER A 127 14.64 22.60 0.66
N ALA A 128 14.97 21.40 1.14
CA ALA A 128 15.01 20.21 0.28
C ALA A 128 13.61 19.77 -0.16
N LEU A 129 12.62 19.84 0.73
CA LEU A 129 11.21 19.60 0.39
C LEU A 129 10.69 20.63 -0.61
N SER A 130 11.05 21.91 -0.43
CA SER A 130 10.68 22.99 -1.35
C SER A 130 11.18 22.72 -2.78
N GLU A 131 12.41 22.23 -2.93
CA GLU A 131 12.96 21.88 -4.24
C GLU A 131 12.23 20.67 -4.85
N ASN A 132 11.90 19.64 -4.06
CA ASN A 132 11.09 18.50 -4.53
C ASN A 132 9.72 18.97 -5.06
N ILE A 133 9.01 19.82 -4.31
CA ILE A 133 7.70 20.36 -4.72
C ILE A 133 7.85 21.18 -6.01
N LYS A 134 8.86 22.04 -6.10
CA LYS A 134 9.13 22.87 -7.27
C LYS A 134 9.39 22.04 -8.53
N ILE A 135 10.26 21.03 -8.45
CA ILE A 135 10.54 20.14 -9.59
C ILE A 135 9.30 19.32 -9.95
N THR A 136 8.56 18.82 -8.96
CA THR A 136 7.30 18.10 -9.20
C THR A 136 6.31 18.97 -9.96
N LYS A 137 6.14 20.25 -9.59
CA LYS A 137 5.29 21.21 -10.33
C LYS A 137 5.76 21.44 -11.77
N GLN A 138 7.06 21.37 -12.05
CA GLN A 138 7.58 21.46 -13.42
C GLN A 138 7.29 20.20 -14.26
N LEU A 139 7.13 19.04 -13.61
CA LEU A 139 6.83 17.76 -14.26
C LEU A 139 5.33 17.60 -14.57
N ILE A 140 4.44 18.18 -13.76
CA ILE A 140 2.99 18.06 -13.91
C ILE A 140 2.49 18.35 -15.34
N PRO A 141 2.93 19.41 -16.04
CA PRO A 141 2.49 19.67 -17.42
C PRO A 141 2.82 18.56 -18.42
N TYR A 142 3.85 17.75 -18.18
CA TYR A 142 4.22 16.62 -19.04
C TYR A 142 3.38 15.38 -18.75
N TRP A 143 2.93 15.22 -17.50
CA TRP A 143 2.11 14.09 -17.07
C TRP A 143 0.61 14.34 -17.24
N ARG A 144 0.18 15.61 -17.27
CA ARG A 144 -1.21 15.99 -17.46
C ARG A 144 -1.72 15.51 -18.82
N LYS A 145 -2.81 14.76 -18.78
CA LYS A 145 -3.66 14.42 -19.91
C LYS A 145 -4.92 15.28 -19.81
N GLU A 146 -5.94 14.80 -19.10
CA GLU A 146 -7.26 15.42 -19.00
C GLU A 146 -7.62 15.87 -17.57
N GLU A 147 -6.67 15.77 -16.64
CA GLU A 147 -6.88 16.08 -15.23
C GLU A 147 -7.15 17.58 -15.00
N LYS A 148 -8.13 17.88 -14.12
CA LYS A 148 -8.61 19.25 -13.87
C LYS A 148 -7.63 20.07 -13.03
N THR A 149 -6.95 19.45 -12.08
CA THR A 149 -6.03 20.13 -11.14
C THR A 149 -4.61 19.56 -11.19
N ASP A 150 -3.65 20.26 -10.59
CA ASP A 150 -2.26 19.79 -10.49
C ASP A 150 -2.19 18.53 -9.61
N TYR A 151 -2.96 18.51 -8.52
CA TYR A 151 -3.01 17.36 -7.63
C TYR A 151 -3.72 16.15 -8.25
N ASP A 152 -4.73 16.33 -9.11
CA ASP A 152 -5.35 15.23 -9.85
C ASP A 152 -4.33 14.47 -10.71
N VAL A 153 -3.37 15.17 -11.33
CA VAL A 153 -2.28 14.54 -12.10
C VAL A 153 -1.43 13.64 -11.20
N LEU A 154 -1.17 14.07 -9.97
CA LEU A 154 -0.37 13.32 -9.00
C LEU A 154 -1.14 12.11 -8.45
N LEU A 155 -2.45 12.25 -8.19
CA LEU A 155 -3.32 11.13 -7.81
C LEU A 155 -3.36 10.06 -8.91
N ASN A 156 -3.54 10.47 -10.17
CA ASN A 156 -3.69 9.58 -11.31
C ASN A 156 -2.46 8.67 -11.54
N LYS A 157 -1.27 9.06 -11.05
CA LYS A 157 -0.06 8.23 -11.09
C LYS A 157 -0.15 6.98 -10.22
N TYR A 158 -0.87 7.06 -9.10
CA TYR A 158 -0.96 5.96 -8.12
C TYR A 158 -2.32 5.27 -8.13
N GLU A 159 -3.37 6.00 -8.51
CA GLU A 159 -4.73 5.47 -8.64
C GLU A 159 -5.39 6.04 -9.91
N PRO A 160 -5.21 5.39 -11.07
CA PRO A 160 -5.75 5.88 -12.34
C PRO A 160 -7.27 6.11 -12.31
N GLY A 161 -7.67 7.32 -12.69
CA GLY A 161 -9.07 7.77 -12.72
C GLY A 161 -9.59 8.37 -11.42
N MET A 162 -8.78 8.43 -10.36
CA MET A 162 -9.13 9.12 -9.11
C MET A 162 -8.89 10.62 -9.20
N THR A 163 -9.77 11.42 -8.59
CA THR A 163 -9.69 12.89 -8.60
C THR A 163 -10.01 13.47 -7.24
N VAL A 164 -9.62 14.72 -7.00
CA VAL A 164 -10.00 15.53 -5.83
C VAL A 164 -11.51 15.61 -5.67
N GLU A 165 -12.25 15.75 -6.78
CA GLU A 165 -13.71 15.83 -6.76
C GLU A 165 -14.36 14.58 -6.16
N ILE A 166 -13.81 13.40 -6.47
CA ILE A 166 -14.27 12.12 -5.92
C ILE A 166 -13.78 11.97 -4.48
N LEU A 167 -12.49 12.21 -4.22
CA LEU A 167 -11.89 11.98 -2.92
C LEU A 167 -12.43 12.91 -1.83
N ASP A 168 -12.75 14.17 -2.14
CA ASP A 168 -13.35 15.09 -1.17
C ASP A 168 -14.68 14.52 -0.65
N GLN A 169 -15.55 14.03 -1.55
CA GLN A 169 -16.83 13.43 -1.16
C GLN A 169 -16.64 12.14 -0.35
N VAL A 170 -15.76 11.26 -0.81
CA VAL A 170 -15.50 9.96 -0.18
C VAL A 170 -14.88 10.14 1.20
N PHE A 171 -13.87 10.99 1.33
CA PHE A 171 -13.19 11.22 2.61
C PHE A 171 -14.03 11.99 3.61
N ASP A 172 -14.89 12.92 3.18
CA ASP A 172 -15.85 13.55 4.09
C ASP A 172 -16.82 12.52 4.68
N GLN A 173 -17.37 11.63 3.86
CA GLN A 173 -18.26 10.55 4.35
C GLN A 173 -17.54 9.61 5.34
N VAL A 174 -16.31 9.18 5.01
CA VAL A 174 -15.50 8.31 5.90
C VAL A 174 -15.17 9.01 7.21
N LYS A 175 -14.74 10.28 7.15
CA LYS A 175 -14.42 11.11 8.31
C LYS A 175 -15.62 11.24 9.24
N GLU A 176 -16.80 11.60 8.72
CA GLU A 176 -18.03 11.69 9.50
C GLU A 176 -18.40 10.34 10.15
N GLY A 177 -18.31 9.24 9.39
CA GLY A 177 -18.58 7.88 9.89
C GLY A 177 -17.64 7.49 11.03
N ILE A 178 -16.34 7.71 10.90
CA ILE A 178 -15.34 7.43 11.93
C ILE A 178 -15.59 8.28 13.18
N MET A 179 -15.85 9.58 13.02
CA MET A 179 -16.10 10.47 14.16
C MET A 179 -17.36 10.05 14.93
N SER A 180 -18.42 9.64 14.22
CA SER A 180 -19.63 9.09 14.83
C SER A 180 -19.37 7.81 15.63
N ILE A 181 -18.59 6.87 15.08
CA ILE A 181 -18.20 5.63 15.79
C ILE A 181 -17.41 5.98 17.04
N ARG A 182 -16.35 6.79 16.92
CA ARG A 182 -15.50 7.20 18.05
C ARG A 182 -16.30 7.84 19.18
N GLN A 183 -17.23 8.73 18.84
CA GLN A 183 -18.10 9.37 19.82
C GLN A 183 -18.95 8.33 20.58
N ALA A 184 -19.55 7.38 19.88
CA ALA A 184 -20.33 6.32 20.50
C ALA A 184 -19.48 5.41 21.42
N LEU A 185 -18.24 5.09 21.02
CA LEU A 185 -17.31 4.31 21.85
C LEU A 185 -16.95 5.03 23.14
N VAL A 186 -16.74 6.35 23.09
CA VAL A 186 -16.44 7.17 24.28
C VAL A 186 -17.65 7.28 25.21
N GLU A 187 -18.85 7.46 24.67
CA GLU A 187 -20.07 7.66 25.46
C GLU A 187 -20.62 6.37 26.07
N LYS A 188 -20.52 5.25 25.36
CA LYS A 188 -21.26 4.01 25.66
C LYS A 188 -20.38 2.77 25.73
N GLY A 189 -19.15 2.83 25.21
CA GLY A 189 -18.27 1.68 25.08
C GLY A 189 -17.49 1.36 26.36
N THR A 190 -17.09 0.09 26.47
CA THR A 190 -16.14 -0.38 27.47
C THR A 190 -14.84 -0.80 26.78
N ALA A 191 -13.75 -0.06 27.07
CA ALA A 191 -12.45 -0.36 26.49
C ALA A 191 -11.96 -1.76 26.89
N PRO A 192 -11.32 -2.51 25.96
CA PRO A 192 -10.72 -3.81 26.27
C PRO A 192 -9.48 -3.68 27.15
N GLU A 193 -9.16 -4.75 27.88
CA GLU A 193 -7.89 -4.85 28.59
C GLU A 193 -6.73 -5.08 27.61
N THR A 194 -5.61 -4.38 27.83
CA THR A 194 -4.45 -4.42 26.91
C THR A 194 -3.12 -4.69 27.59
N ASP A 195 -3.09 -4.84 28.91
CA ASP A 195 -1.86 -4.94 29.71
C ASP A 195 -0.99 -6.15 29.34
N PHE A 196 -1.61 -7.21 28.80
CA PHE A 196 -0.90 -8.40 28.35
C PHE A 196 -0.27 -8.26 26.95
N LEU A 197 -0.66 -7.26 26.14
CA LEU A 197 -0.16 -7.13 24.76
C LEU A 197 1.35 -6.90 24.68
N SER A 198 1.94 -6.34 25.74
CA SER A 198 3.39 -6.12 25.84
C SER A 198 4.17 -7.30 26.45
N ARG A 199 3.49 -8.41 26.77
CA ARG A 199 4.17 -9.61 27.27
C ARG A 199 5.14 -10.12 26.22
N LYS A 200 6.31 -10.52 26.70
CA LYS A 200 7.40 -10.95 25.85
C LYS A 200 7.06 -12.25 25.11
N MET A 201 7.02 -12.21 23.77
CA MET A 201 6.94 -13.37 22.87
C MET A 201 8.17 -13.37 21.97
N LYS A 202 9.01 -14.41 22.04
CA LYS A 202 10.29 -14.46 21.33
C LYS A 202 10.09 -14.41 19.81
N LYS A 203 11.07 -13.87 19.08
CA LYS A 203 11.04 -13.83 17.60
C LYS A 203 10.67 -15.17 16.96
N GLU A 204 11.31 -16.27 17.38
CA GLU A 204 11.05 -17.60 16.79
C GLU A 204 9.61 -18.09 17.05
N GLN A 205 9.01 -17.71 18.18
CA GLN A 205 7.62 -18.03 18.51
C GLN A 205 6.67 -17.24 17.59
N GLN A 206 6.90 -15.94 17.43
CA GLN A 206 6.13 -15.08 16.53
C GLN A 206 6.24 -15.57 15.08
N LYS A 207 7.47 -15.89 14.65
CA LYS A 207 7.75 -16.41 13.31
C LYS A 207 7.04 -17.73 13.03
N ARG A 208 7.06 -18.68 13.97
CA ARG A 208 6.35 -19.96 13.85
C ARG A 208 4.85 -19.75 13.65
N PHE A 209 4.24 -18.87 14.46
CA PHE A 209 2.83 -18.55 14.34
C PHE A 209 2.51 -17.94 12.96
N VAL A 210 3.16 -16.82 12.64
CA VAL A 210 2.76 -16.03 11.48
C VAL A 210 3.08 -16.72 10.15
N VAL A 211 4.19 -17.46 10.06
CA VAL A 211 4.50 -18.29 8.88
C VAL A 211 3.47 -19.40 8.69
N GLY A 212 3.00 -20.01 9.78
CA GLY A 212 1.91 -20.99 9.74
C GLY A 212 0.61 -20.39 9.22
N VAL A 213 0.25 -19.19 9.70
CA VAL A 213 -0.95 -18.45 9.30
C VAL A 213 -0.91 -18.06 7.82
N ILE A 214 0.14 -17.38 7.34
CA ILE A 214 0.17 -16.92 5.95
C ILE A 214 0.25 -18.07 4.94
N LYS A 215 0.83 -19.21 5.33
CA LYS A 215 0.79 -20.43 4.52
C LYS A 215 -0.65 -20.97 4.39
N GLN A 216 -1.45 -20.92 5.45
CA GLN A 216 -2.86 -21.31 5.40
C GLN A 216 -3.69 -20.33 4.57
N LEU A 217 -3.42 -19.03 4.66
CA LEU A 217 -4.06 -18.00 3.82
C LEU A 217 -3.71 -18.18 2.33
N GLY A 218 -2.59 -18.82 2.04
CA GLY A 218 -2.24 -19.29 0.69
C GLY A 218 -1.05 -18.59 0.05
N TYR A 219 -0.22 -17.90 0.85
CA TYR A 219 1.10 -17.43 0.43
C TYR A 219 2.02 -18.63 0.14
N ASP A 220 2.58 -18.66 -1.07
CA ASP A 220 3.37 -19.78 -1.54
C ASP A 220 4.87 -19.56 -1.34
N PHE A 221 5.43 -20.21 -0.31
CA PHE A 221 6.86 -20.18 0.00
C PHE A 221 7.75 -20.90 -1.02
N SER A 222 7.20 -21.65 -1.99
CA SER A 222 8.00 -22.14 -3.12
C SER A 222 8.24 -21.06 -4.17
N ARG A 223 7.49 -19.95 -4.08
CA ARG A 223 7.50 -18.80 -4.99
C ARG A 223 7.77 -17.49 -4.24
N GLY A 224 8.38 -17.58 -3.07
CA GLY A 224 8.60 -16.44 -2.19
C GLY A 224 9.30 -16.80 -0.89
N ARG A 225 9.68 -15.78 -0.12
CA ARG A 225 10.34 -15.95 1.19
C ARG A 225 10.08 -14.76 2.12
N LEU A 226 10.35 -14.96 3.41
CA LEU A 226 10.23 -13.96 4.47
C LEU A 226 11.61 -13.64 5.06
N ASP A 227 11.96 -12.36 5.13
CA ASP A 227 13.24 -11.87 5.66
C ASP A 227 13.08 -10.70 6.64
N ASP A 228 14.17 -10.42 7.35
CA ASP A 228 14.23 -9.29 8.28
C ASP A 228 14.55 -7.98 7.52
N THR A 229 13.93 -6.89 7.96
CA THR A 229 14.17 -5.52 7.48
C THR A 229 13.93 -4.51 8.62
N ILE A 230 14.27 -3.24 8.39
CA ILE A 230 13.89 -2.12 9.26
C ILE A 230 12.45 -1.67 9.00
N HIS A 231 12.05 -1.61 7.73
CA HIS A 231 10.71 -1.21 7.28
C HIS A 231 10.10 -2.35 6.46
N PRO A 232 9.05 -3.03 6.95
CA PRO A 232 8.37 -4.10 6.21
C PRO A 232 7.93 -3.64 4.82
N PHE A 233 8.07 -4.53 3.84
CA PHE A 233 7.59 -4.37 2.48
C PHE A 233 7.46 -5.73 1.78
N MET A 234 6.68 -5.73 0.70
CA MET A 234 6.58 -6.78 -0.30
C MET A 234 7.21 -6.30 -1.60
N ILE A 235 7.92 -7.19 -2.29
CA ILE A 235 8.44 -6.93 -3.63
C ILE A 235 8.19 -8.11 -4.57
N GLY A 236 7.53 -7.84 -5.70
CA GLY A 236 7.32 -8.79 -6.78
C GLY A 236 8.45 -8.71 -7.79
N ILE A 237 9.34 -9.71 -7.83
CA ILE A 237 10.37 -9.82 -8.88
C ILE A 237 9.74 -10.44 -10.13
N ASN A 238 8.92 -11.46 -9.93
CA ASN A 238 7.98 -12.02 -10.90
C ASN A 238 6.98 -12.91 -10.14
N ARG A 239 5.95 -13.42 -10.82
CA ARG A 239 4.91 -14.28 -10.20
C ARG A 239 5.41 -15.52 -9.45
N ASN A 240 6.67 -15.93 -9.67
CA ASN A 240 7.30 -17.08 -9.03
C ASN A 240 8.45 -16.70 -8.06
N ASP A 241 8.71 -15.41 -7.85
CA ASP A 241 9.64 -14.88 -6.84
C ASP A 241 9.07 -13.57 -6.28
N VAL A 242 8.17 -13.72 -5.32
CA VAL A 242 7.52 -12.61 -4.61
C VAL A 242 7.97 -12.67 -3.17
N ARG A 243 8.66 -11.64 -2.69
CA ARG A 243 9.32 -11.67 -1.37
C ARG A 243 8.63 -10.71 -0.42
N ILE A 244 8.57 -11.10 0.84
CA ILE A 244 8.02 -10.29 1.92
C ILE A 244 9.09 -10.11 3.00
N THR A 245 8.98 -9.02 3.75
CA THR A 245 9.90 -8.73 4.83
C THR A 245 9.15 -8.31 6.08
N THR A 246 9.80 -8.37 7.24
CA THR A 246 9.21 -7.91 8.48
C THR A 246 10.26 -7.42 9.47
N ARG A 247 9.78 -6.72 10.50
CA ARG A 247 10.56 -6.35 11.68
C ARG A 247 9.93 -6.98 12.91
N TRP A 248 10.76 -7.45 13.84
CA TRP A 248 10.31 -8.17 15.02
C TRP A 248 10.40 -7.28 16.25
N ASN A 249 9.35 -7.30 17.08
CA ASN A 249 9.37 -6.72 18.41
C ASN A 249 8.91 -7.78 19.42
N GLU A 250 9.81 -8.22 20.29
CA GLU A 250 9.48 -9.27 21.27
C GLU A 250 8.47 -8.80 22.32
N GLU A 251 8.27 -7.50 22.48
CA GLU A 251 7.30 -6.87 23.41
C GLU A 251 6.08 -6.29 22.68
N ASP A 252 5.92 -6.59 21.38
CA ASP A 252 4.73 -6.25 20.61
C ASP A 252 4.53 -7.27 19.48
N PHE A 253 3.93 -8.41 19.83
CA PHE A 253 3.71 -9.49 18.87
C PHE A 253 2.79 -9.09 17.71
N LYS A 254 1.92 -8.08 17.91
CA LYS A 254 0.96 -7.62 16.91
C LYS A 254 1.69 -7.05 15.71
N MET A 255 2.78 -6.31 15.94
CA MET A 255 3.59 -5.68 14.90
C MET A 255 4.02 -6.69 13.82
N ALA A 256 4.67 -7.78 14.21
CA ALA A 256 5.12 -8.78 13.24
C ALA A 256 3.96 -9.64 12.71
N THR A 257 2.97 -9.93 13.55
CA THR A 257 1.80 -10.74 13.16
C THR A 257 1.02 -10.09 12.03
N PHE A 258 0.52 -8.88 12.26
CA PHE A 258 -0.28 -8.17 11.27
C PHE A 258 0.56 -7.65 10.12
N GLY A 259 1.79 -7.19 10.39
CA GLY A 259 2.72 -6.77 9.33
C GLY A 259 3.03 -7.88 8.34
N VAL A 260 3.32 -9.11 8.78
CA VAL A 260 3.58 -10.22 7.83
C VAL A 260 2.30 -10.65 7.10
N ILE A 261 1.13 -10.61 7.75
CA ILE A 261 -0.15 -10.89 7.07
C ILE A 261 -0.44 -9.82 6.00
N HIS A 262 -0.15 -8.55 6.28
CA HIS A 262 -0.23 -7.44 5.35
C HIS A 262 0.64 -7.67 4.12
N GLU A 263 1.95 -7.89 4.31
CA GLU A 263 2.88 -8.13 3.21
C GLU A 263 2.55 -9.41 2.45
N ALA A 264 2.06 -10.45 3.12
CA ALA A 264 1.60 -11.66 2.46
C ALA A 264 0.35 -11.42 1.60
N GLY A 265 -0.55 -10.52 1.98
CA GLY A 265 -1.69 -10.11 1.18
C GLY A 265 -1.27 -9.46 -0.14
N HIS A 266 -0.33 -8.52 -0.07
CA HIS A 266 0.37 -8.01 -1.25
C HIS A 266 1.01 -9.14 -2.07
N GLY A 267 1.74 -10.04 -1.41
CA GLY A 267 2.45 -11.10 -2.09
C GLY A 267 1.53 -12.10 -2.79
N MET A 268 0.37 -12.38 -2.20
CA MET A 268 -0.66 -13.22 -2.81
C MET A 268 -1.31 -12.56 -4.02
N TYR A 269 -1.41 -11.22 -4.09
CA TYR A 269 -1.85 -10.57 -5.32
C TYR A 269 -0.89 -10.89 -6.47
N GLU A 270 0.39 -10.56 -6.30
CA GLU A 270 1.45 -10.76 -7.31
C GLU A 270 1.64 -12.24 -7.69
N GLN A 271 1.56 -13.16 -6.73
CA GLN A 271 1.70 -14.61 -6.97
C GLN A 271 0.56 -15.21 -7.81
N ASN A 272 -0.60 -14.55 -7.88
CA ASN A 272 -1.79 -15.09 -8.53
C ASN A 272 -2.23 -14.29 -9.76
N ILE A 273 -1.38 -13.40 -10.27
CA ILE A 273 -1.52 -12.83 -11.60
C ILE A 273 -1.37 -13.95 -12.66
N ASP A 274 -2.22 -13.89 -13.70
CA ASP A 274 -2.28 -14.89 -14.76
C ASP A 274 -0.93 -15.01 -15.50
N GLU A 275 -0.50 -16.24 -15.73
CA GLU A 275 0.79 -16.53 -16.34
C GLU A 275 0.93 -16.00 -17.78
N LYS A 276 -0.18 -15.74 -18.47
CA LYS A 276 -0.16 -15.14 -19.81
C LYS A 276 0.45 -13.73 -19.85
N TYR A 277 0.53 -13.05 -18.70
CA TYR A 277 1.16 -11.73 -18.57
C TYR A 277 2.63 -11.79 -18.13
N THR A 278 3.21 -12.98 -17.99
CA THR A 278 4.63 -13.12 -17.64
C THR A 278 5.52 -12.40 -18.66
N TYR A 279 6.51 -11.65 -18.18
CA TYR A 279 7.41 -10.82 -18.99
C TYR A 279 6.77 -9.60 -19.65
N THR A 280 5.71 -9.06 -19.04
CA THR A 280 5.00 -7.88 -19.54
C THR A 280 4.69 -6.92 -18.39
N PRO A 281 4.56 -5.61 -18.63
CA PRO A 281 4.15 -4.64 -17.61
C PRO A 281 2.69 -4.79 -17.16
N VAL A 282 1.98 -5.80 -17.68
CA VAL A 282 0.65 -6.19 -17.21
C VAL A 282 0.75 -7.18 -16.04
N GLY A 283 1.91 -7.83 -15.88
CA GLY A 283 2.20 -8.85 -14.87
C GLY A 283 2.44 -8.32 -13.46
N GLU A 284 1.88 -7.15 -13.12
CA GLU A 284 1.96 -6.47 -11.82
C GLU A 284 0.57 -5.93 -11.43
N GLY A 285 0.38 -5.51 -10.18
CA GLY A 285 -0.88 -4.91 -9.74
C GLY A 285 -1.28 -3.61 -10.46
N THR A 286 -2.58 -3.43 -10.72
CA THR A 286 -3.07 -2.27 -11.51
C THR A 286 -2.91 -0.88 -10.87
N SER A 287 -2.87 -0.77 -9.55
CA SER A 287 -2.73 0.51 -8.84
C SER A 287 -2.36 0.28 -7.37
N MET A 288 -1.90 1.34 -6.71
CA MET A 288 -1.55 1.27 -5.29
C MET A 288 -2.77 1.02 -4.42
N GLY A 289 -3.94 1.60 -4.74
CA GLY A 289 -5.17 1.36 -3.98
C GLY A 289 -5.65 -0.09 -4.07
N ILE A 290 -5.63 -0.70 -5.25
CA ILE A 290 -5.98 -2.11 -5.39
C ILE A 290 -4.94 -2.99 -4.71
N HIS A 291 -3.66 -2.68 -4.86
CA HIS A 291 -2.59 -3.44 -4.24
C HIS A 291 -2.69 -3.43 -2.70
N GLU A 292 -2.97 -2.26 -2.11
CA GLU A 292 -3.25 -2.07 -0.69
C GLU A 292 -4.55 -2.74 -0.24
N SER A 293 -5.56 -2.81 -1.10
CA SER A 293 -6.78 -3.55 -0.75
C SER A 293 -6.51 -5.03 -0.48
N GLN A 294 -5.52 -5.63 -1.13
CA GLN A 294 -5.17 -7.02 -0.91
C GLN A 294 -4.40 -7.23 0.40
N SER A 295 -3.52 -6.29 0.77
CA SER A 295 -2.86 -6.35 2.08
C SER A 295 -3.84 -6.12 3.22
N LEU A 296 -4.64 -5.04 3.17
CA LEU A 296 -5.61 -4.70 4.21
C LEU A 296 -6.78 -5.68 4.28
N PHE A 297 -7.13 -6.37 3.19
CA PHE A 297 -8.08 -7.47 3.26
C PHE A 297 -7.55 -8.61 4.14
N ASN A 298 -6.28 -8.99 3.99
CA ASN A 298 -5.71 -10.05 4.81
C ASN A 298 -5.43 -9.57 6.23
N GLU A 299 -4.82 -8.39 6.38
CA GLU A 299 -4.44 -7.84 7.68
C GLU A 299 -5.64 -7.45 8.52
N ILE A 300 -6.53 -6.60 7.98
CA ILE A 300 -7.60 -5.98 8.76
C ILE A 300 -8.89 -6.76 8.59
N ILE A 301 -9.31 -7.07 7.35
CA ILE A 301 -10.61 -7.71 7.14
C ILE A 301 -10.62 -9.14 7.69
N VAL A 302 -9.65 -9.97 7.31
CA VAL A 302 -9.50 -11.33 7.86
C VAL A 302 -8.93 -11.27 9.28
N GLY A 303 -7.87 -10.49 9.51
CA GLY A 303 -7.22 -10.41 10.82
C GLY A 303 -8.01 -9.68 11.92
N SER A 304 -9.18 -9.12 11.66
CA SER A 304 -10.13 -8.68 12.71
C SER A 304 -11.37 -9.56 12.82
N ASN A 305 -11.50 -10.57 11.95
CA ASN A 305 -12.64 -11.48 11.98
C ASN A 305 -12.56 -12.39 13.21
N ARG A 306 -13.66 -12.47 13.95
CA ARG A 306 -13.74 -13.30 15.16
C ARG A 306 -13.57 -14.79 14.85
N SER A 307 -14.20 -15.31 13.80
CA SER A 307 -14.09 -16.71 13.38
C SER A 307 -12.65 -17.11 13.06
N PHE A 308 -11.89 -16.22 12.41
CA PHE A 308 -10.47 -16.41 12.15
C PHE A 308 -9.69 -16.57 13.47
N TRP A 309 -9.89 -15.67 14.43
CA TRP A 309 -9.18 -15.74 15.70
C TRP A 309 -9.64 -16.90 16.59
N GLU A 310 -10.92 -17.27 16.60
CA GLU A 310 -11.41 -18.46 17.33
C GLU A 310 -10.65 -19.71 16.88
N LYS A 311 -10.38 -19.82 15.57
CA LYS A 311 -9.59 -20.90 14.98
C LYS A 311 -8.09 -20.77 15.29
N GLN A 312 -7.52 -19.58 15.15
CA GLN A 312 -6.06 -19.38 15.25
C GLN A 312 -5.55 -19.23 16.69
N TYR A 313 -6.39 -18.85 17.65
CA TYR A 313 -5.96 -18.58 19.03
C TYR A 313 -5.34 -19.80 19.74
N PRO A 314 -5.86 -21.03 19.61
CA PRO A 314 -5.19 -22.21 20.16
C PRO A 314 -3.77 -22.41 19.59
N PHE A 315 -3.58 -22.19 18.29
CA PHE A 315 -2.26 -22.28 17.65
C PHE A 315 -1.34 -21.12 18.08
N PHE A 316 -1.89 -19.93 18.29
CA PHE A 316 -1.17 -18.80 18.88
C PHE A 316 -0.67 -19.12 20.29
N GLN A 317 -1.52 -19.67 21.17
CA GLN A 317 -1.14 -20.08 22.52
C GLN A 317 -0.06 -21.18 22.50
N GLU A 318 -0.22 -22.20 21.65
CA GLU A 318 0.81 -23.23 21.44
C GLU A 318 2.15 -22.59 21.05
N CYS A 319 2.13 -21.63 20.11
CA CYS A 319 3.33 -20.96 19.67
C CYS A 319 3.97 -20.09 20.76
N ALA A 320 3.16 -19.48 21.63
CA ALA A 320 3.60 -18.59 22.69
C ALA A 320 4.06 -19.30 23.97
N GLU A 321 3.94 -20.62 24.05
CA GLU A 321 4.53 -21.49 25.07
C GLU A 321 4.24 -21.03 26.52
N GLY A 322 2.96 -20.81 26.84
CA GLY A 322 2.52 -20.45 28.19
C GLY A 322 2.38 -18.95 28.46
N THR A 323 2.85 -18.08 27.56
CA THR A 323 2.86 -16.61 27.77
C THR A 323 1.47 -16.00 27.87
N PHE A 324 0.47 -16.61 27.22
CA PHE A 324 -0.90 -16.10 27.11
C PHE A 324 -1.97 -17.13 27.52
N ASP A 325 -1.60 -18.19 28.25
CA ASP A 325 -2.52 -19.28 28.63
C ASP A 325 -3.56 -18.85 29.67
N ASP A 326 -3.29 -17.78 30.41
CA ASP A 326 -4.17 -17.16 31.41
C ASP A 326 -5.17 -16.16 30.81
N ILE A 327 -5.04 -15.83 29.52
CA ILE A 327 -5.92 -14.86 28.86
C ILE A 327 -7.11 -15.59 28.23
N SER A 328 -8.32 -15.09 28.43
CA SER A 328 -9.50 -15.64 27.76
C SER A 328 -9.49 -15.27 26.27
N PHE A 329 -10.13 -16.09 25.43
CA PHE A 329 -10.26 -15.76 24.01
C PHE A 329 -10.95 -14.40 23.80
N ASP A 330 -11.99 -14.11 24.57
CA ASP A 330 -12.75 -12.86 24.43
C ASP A 330 -11.91 -11.63 24.78
N ASP A 331 -11.13 -11.69 25.86
CA ASP A 331 -10.23 -10.60 26.24
C ASP A 331 -9.10 -10.44 25.21
N PHE A 332 -8.52 -11.55 24.76
CA PHE A 332 -7.51 -11.55 23.70
C PHE A 332 -8.05 -10.91 22.42
N TYR A 333 -9.17 -11.39 21.89
CA TYR A 333 -9.78 -10.87 20.67
C TYR A 333 -10.05 -9.38 20.80
N ARG A 334 -10.80 -8.97 21.84
CA ARG A 334 -11.17 -7.57 22.04
C ARG A 334 -9.95 -6.64 22.14
N SER A 335 -8.85 -7.09 22.75
CA SER A 335 -7.61 -6.32 22.87
C SER A 335 -6.94 -6.00 21.53
N LEU A 336 -7.16 -6.83 20.50
CA LEU A 336 -6.61 -6.62 19.16
C LEU A 336 -7.26 -5.42 18.46
N GLN A 337 -8.52 -5.10 18.79
CA GLN A 337 -9.25 -3.95 18.25
C GLN A 337 -9.29 -2.75 19.22
N TYR A 338 -8.34 -2.66 20.15
CA TYR A 338 -8.19 -1.46 20.96
C TYR A 338 -7.91 -0.23 20.06
N THR A 339 -8.73 0.81 20.18
CA THR A 339 -8.57 2.09 19.46
C THR A 339 -8.16 3.23 20.39
N LYS A 340 -7.26 4.08 19.91
CA LYS A 340 -6.89 5.35 20.54
C LYS A 340 -6.36 6.32 19.48
N ALA A 341 -6.56 7.61 19.71
CA ALA A 341 -5.84 8.62 18.94
C ALA A 341 -4.32 8.46 19.20
N SER A 342 -3.53 8.40 18.13
CA SER A 342 -2.06 8.35 18.17
C SER A 342 -1.47 9.31 17.12
N LEU A 343 -0.20 9.67 17.28
CA LEU A 343 0.46 10.62 16.36
C LEU A 343 1.04 9.94 15.12
N ILE A 344 1.53 8.70 15.29
CA ILE A 344 2.28 7.96 14.27
C ILE A 344 1.32 7.10 13.44
N ARG A 345 1.21 7.42 12.15
CA ARG A 345 0.30 6.75 11.21
C ARG A 345 0.48 5.22 11.16
N ILE A 346 1.74 4.75 11.08
CA ILE A 346 2.04 3.32 10.99
C ILE A 346 1.79 2.54 12.30
N GLU A 347 1.42 3.25 13.38
CA GLU A 347 1.05 2.68 14.68
C GLU A 347 -0.43 2.96 15.01
N ALA A 348 -1.17 3.59 14.10
CA ALA A 348 -2.58 3.89 14.28
C ALA A 348 -3.41 2.61 14.21
N ASP A 349 -4.48 2.55 15.00
CA ASP A 349 -5.44 1.46 14.92
C ASP A 349 -6.33 1.60 13.68
N SER A 350 -7.02 0.51 13.30
CA SER A 350 -7.83 0.49 12.08
C SER A 350 -8.94 1.55 12.03
N LEU A 351 -9.48 2.01 13.16
CA LEU A 351 -10.52 3.04 13.16
C LEU A 351 -9.96 4.43 12.89
N THR A 352 -8.78 4.73 13.44
CA THR A 352 -8.18 6.07 13.35
C THR A 352 -7.26 6.22 12.14
N TYR A 353 -6.70 5.12 11.61
CA TYR A 353 -5.79 5.11 10.47
C TYR A 353 -6.25 5.94 9.26
N PRO A 354 -7.53 5.86 8.78
CA PRO A 354 -7.96 6.66 7.64
C PRO A 354 -7.86 8.18 7.89
N LEU A 355 -8.02 8.65 9.13
CA LEU A 355 -7.90 10.08 9.46
C LEU A 355 -6.48 10.58 9.20
N HIS A 356 -5.44 9.77 9.48
CA HIS A 356 -4.06 10.14 9.18
C HIS A 356 -3.83 10.35 7.67
N ILE A 357 -4.48 9.53 6.83
CA ILE A 357 -4.42 9.63 5.38
C ILE A 357 -5.12 10.90 4.89
N ILE A 358 -6.32 11.17 5.41
CA ILE A 358 -7.11 12.36 5.05
C ILE A 358 -6.33 13.64 5.38
N ILE A 359 -5.65 13.71 6.53
CA ILE A 359 -4.81 14.86 6.89
C ILE A 359 -3.74 15.12 5.83
N ARG A 360 -3.04 14.07 5.38
CA ARG A 360 -1.96 14.19 4.38
C ARG A 360 -2.50 14.58 3.01
N TYR A 361 -3.60 13.94 2.60
CA TYR A 361 -4.31 14.27 1.38
C TYR A 361 -4.69 15.77 1.32
N GLU A 362 -5.30 16.28 2.39
CA GLU A 362 -5.71 17.68 2.44
C GLU A 362 -4.52 18.63 2.40
N ILE A 363 -3.42 18.30 3.08
CA ILE A 363 -2.19 19.11 3.03
C ILE A 363 -1.55 19.07 1.63
N GLU A 364 -1.52 17.92 0.97
CA GLU A 364 -1.03 17.82 -0.40
C GLU A 364 -1.87 18.62 -1.39
N LYS A 365 -3.20 18.59 -1.24
CA LYS A 365 -4.12 19.45 -2.00
C LYS A 365 -3.78 20.93 -1.80
N MET A 366 -3.53 21.35 -0.55
CA MET A 366 -3.10 22.71 -0.24
C MET A 366 -1.76 23.07 -0.90
N MET A 367 -0.78 22.16 -0.92
CA MET A 367 0.54 22.38 -1.53
C MET A 367 0.47 22.58 -3.06
N PHE A 368 -0.34 21.77 -3.75
CA PHE A 368 -0.35 21.72 -5.21
C PHE A 368 -1.45 22.56 -5.87
N ASN A 369 -2.62 22.65 -5.26
CA ASN A 369 -3.76 23.38 -5.84
C ASN A 369 -3.92 24.78 -5.24
N GLU A 370 -3.50 25.01 -3.98
CA GLU A 370 -3.79 26.25 -3.24
C GLU A 370 -2.54 27.11 -2.96
N GLY A 371 -1.34 26.55 -3.19
CA GLY A 371 -0.08 27.28 -3.05
C GLY A 371 0.38 27.47 -1.60
N LEU A 372 0.08 26.52 -0.71
CA LEU A 372 0.57 26.53 0.67
C LEU A 372 2.10 26.64 0.72
N GLU A 373 2.59 27.60 1.52
CA GLU A 373 4.01 27.81 1.75
C GLU A 373 4.59 26.68 2.61
N VAL A 374 5.76 26.16 2.22
CA VAL A 374 6.40 24.99 2.86
C VAL A 374 6.70 25.25 4.33
N GLU A 375 7.08 26.49 4.69
CA GLU A 375 7.31 26.92 6.07
C GLU A 375 6.08 26.79 6.99
N LYS A 376 4.86 26.78 6.43
CA LYS A 376 3.60 26.65 7.20
C LYS A 376 3.20 25.20 7.45
N LEU A 377 3.85 24.23 6.81
CA LEU A 377 3.49 22.82 6.90
C LEU A 377 3.45 22.28 8.34
N PRO A 378 4.42 22.58 9.24
CA PRO A 378 4.34 22.11 10.62
C PRO A 378 3.12 22.64 11.37
N GLU A 379 2.76 23.91 11.14
CA GLU A 379 1.59 24.53 11.78
C GLU A 379 0.28 23.90 11.28
N VAL A 380 0.11 23.79 9.97
CA VAL A 380 -1.08 23.19 9.35
C VAL A 380 -1.24 21.73 9.76
N TRP A 381 -0.14 20.97 9.78
CA TRP A 381 -0.13 19.59 10.25
C TRP A 381 -0.65 19.46 11.68
N ASN A 382 -0.10 20.27 12.58
CA ASN A 382 -0.46 20.26 13.99
C ASN A 382 -1.93 20.65 14.21
N GLN A 383 -2.43 21.63 13.46
CA GLN A 383 -3.84 22.03 13.51
C GLN A 383 -4.76 20.90 13.05
N LYS A 384 -4.45 20.23 11.94
CA LYS A 384 -5.27 19.12 11.42
C LYS A 384 -5.27 17.89 12.33
N TYR A 385 -4.14 17.56 12.96
CA TYR A 385 -4.08 16.49 13.95
C TYR A 385 -4.93 16.82 15.20
N GLU A 386 -4.90 18.08 15.65
CA GLU A 386 -5.74 18.53 16.76
C GLU A 386 -7.23 18.48 16.39
N GLU A 387 -7.59 18.93 15.17
CA GLU A 387 -8.96 18.91 14.66
C GLU A 387 -9.54 17.49 14.54
N TYR A 388 -8.80 16.55 13.96
CA TYR A 388 -9.34 15.22 13.63
C TYR A 388 -9.08 14.16 14.70
N LEU A 389 -7.95 14.25 15.41
CA LEU A 389 -7.57 13.25 16.41
C LEU A 389 -7.65 13.79 17.85
N GLY A 390 -7.75 15.11 18.05
CA GLY A 390 -7.82 15.71 19.39
C GLY A 390 -6.48 15.73 20.12
N ILE A 391 -5.38 15.49 19.41
CA ILE A 391 -4.01 15.42 19.95
C ILE A 391 -3.06 16.21 19.06
N ARG A 392 -1.96 16.68 19.64
CA ARG A 392 -1.00 17.54 18.95
C ARG A 392 0.42 17.02 19.15
N PRO A 393 1.25 16.95 18.08
CA PRO A 393 2.68 16.74 18.20
C PRO A 393 3.34 17.75 19.15
N THR A 394 4.24 17.29 20.01
CA THR A 394 5.10 18.11 20.86
C THR A 394 6.37 18.57 20.15
N ASN A 395 6.73 17.90 19.04
CA ASN A 395 7.88 18.21 18.19
C ASN A 395 7.68 17.65 16.77
N ASP A 396 8.54 18.04 15.82
CA ASP A 396 8.34 17.72 14.41
C ASP A 396 8.56 16.24 14.06
N LEU A 397 9.33 15.48 14.86
CA LEU A 397 9.60 14.05 14.62
C LEU A 397 8.32 13.20 14.69
N GLU A 398 7.45 13.49 15.66
CA GLU A 398 6.14 12.84 15.79
C GLU A 398 5.04 13.60 15.01
N GLY A 399 5.39 14.73 14.40
CA GLY A 399 4.54 15.51 13.52
C GLY A 399 4.90 15.32 12.05
N ILE A 400 5.22 16.43 11.39
CA ILE A 400 5.45 16.55 9.94
C ILE A 400 6.58 15.66 9.40
N LEU A 401 7.54 15.27 10.23
CA LEU A 401 8.70 14.44 9.82
C LEU A 401 8.45 12.94 9.97
N GLN A 402 7.26 12.52 10.42
CA GLN A 402 7.02 11.12 10.79
C GLN A 402 7.12 10.14 9.60
N ASP A 403 6.76 10.60 8.39
CA ASP A 403 6.75 9.80 7.17
C ASP A 403 7.83 10.24 6.18
N VAL A 404 8.32 9.30 5.39
CA VAL A 404 9.41 9.51 4.41
C VAL A 404 8.90 9.99 3.04
N HIS A 405 7.63 9.76 2.71
CA HIS A 405 7.06 9.86 1.35
C HIS A 405 7.39 11.18 0.65
N TRP A 406 7.30 12.31 1.34
CA TRP A 406 7.57 13.63 0.75
C TRP A 406 9.07 13.88 0.49
N SER A 407 9.98 13.20 1.18
CA SER A 407 11.41 13.21 0.84
C SER A 407 11.66 12.52 -0.50
N GLY A 408 10.84 11.52 -0.84
CA GLY A 408 10.85 10.81 -2.13
C GLY A 408 9.99 11.46 -3.22
N ALA A 409 9.39 12.64 -2.97
CA ALA A 409 8.43 13.29 -3.85
C ALA A 409 7.20 12.43 -4.21
N SER A 410 6.79 11.50 -3.32
CA SER A 410 5.63 10.63 -3.48
C SER A 410 4.31 11.35 -3.14
N PHE A 411 4.04 12.46 -3.81
CA PHE A 411 2.80 13.25 -3.66
C PHE A 411 1.65 12.61 -4.44
N GLY A 412 0.45 12.55 -3.86
CA GLY A 412 -0.70 11.82 -4.41
C GLY A 412 -0.71 10.33 -4.04
N TYR A 413 0.30 9.86 -3.32
CA TYR A 413 0.43 8.46 -2.92
C TYR A 413 -0.48 8.12 -1.74
N PHE A 414 -0.49 8.92 -0.67
CA PHE A 414 -1.18 8.58 0.58
C PHE A 414 -2.65 8.17 0.43
N PRO A 415 -3.46 8.81 -0.43
CA PRO A 415 -4.85 8.41 -0.64
C PRO A 415 -5.04 6.93 -0.99
N SER A 416 -4.07 6.31 -1.65
CA SER A 416 -4.10 4.88 -1.98
C SER A 416 -4.27 3.99 -0.75
N TYR A 417 -3.74 4.40 0.41
CA TYR A 417 -3.87 3.65 1.66
C TYR A 417 -5.32 3.57 2.14
N ALA A 418 -6.03 4.71 2.15
CA ALA A 418 -7.44 4.75 2.56
C ALA A 418 -8.34 4.10 1.50
N LEU A 419 -8.03 4.30 0.22
CA LEU A 419 -8.71 3.64 -0.90
C LEU A 419 -8.62 2.12 -0.78
N GLY A 420 -7.43 1.58 -0.51
CA GLY A 420 -7.23 0.16 -0.28
C GLY A 420 -8.14 -0.40 0.80
N PHE A 421 -8.28 0.31 1.92
CA PHE A 421 -9.15 -0.15 3.01
C PHE A 421 -10.62 -0.16 2.60
N MET A 422 -11.07 0.87 1.89
CA MET A 422 -12.44 0.95 1.39
C MET A 422 -12.74 -0.15 0.37
N TYR A 423 -11.83 -0.39 -0.59
CA TYR A 423 -11.94 -1.49 -1.53
C TYR A 423 -11.97 -2.84 -0.81
N ALA A 424 -11.11 -3.06 0.19
CA ALA A 424 -11.08 -4.31 0.96
C ALA A 424 -12.44 -4.60 1.63
N ALA A 425 -13.06 -3.59 2.24
CA ALA A 425 -14.39 -3.73 2.85
C ALA A 425 -15.49 -3.99 1.80
N GLN A 426 -15.42 -3.32 0.65
CA GLN A 426 -16.36 -3.52 -0.46
C GLN A 426 -16.21 -4.92 -1.09
N LEU A 427 -14.97 -5.42 -1.23
CA LEU A 427 -14.69 -6.77 -1.70
C LEU A 427 -15.21 -7.82 -0.71
N LEU A 428 -15.07 -7.61 0.59
CA LEU A 428 -15.71 -8.48 1.59
C LEU A 428 -17.23 -8.52 1.41
N HIS A 429 -17.86 -7.36 1.24
CA HIS A 429 -19.31 -7.28 1.04
C HIS A 429 -19.76 -8.08 -0.19
N ALA A 430 -19.04 -7.95 -1.31
CA ALA A 430 -19.32 -8.72 -2.52
C ALA A 430 -19.07 -10.22 -2.30
N MET A 431 -17.92 -10.59 -1.71
CA MET A 431 -17.53 -11.98 -1.44
C MET A 431 -18.54 -12.70 -0.56
N LYS A 432 -19.11 -12.05 0.46
CA LYS A 432 -20.14 -12.64 1.33
C LYS A 432 -21.44 -12.99 0.61
N LYS A 433 -21.67 -12.50 -0.62
CA LYS A 433 -22.81 -12.90 -1.46
C LYS A 433 -22.54 -14.23 -2.18
N ASP A 434 -21.27 -14.54 -2.42
CA ASP A 434 -20.84 -15.70 -3.21
C ASP A 434 -20.43 -16.88 -2.33
N ILE A 435 -19.78 -16.62 -1.19
CA ILE A 435 -19.24 -17.65 -0.29
C ILE A 435 -19.48 -17.33 1.19
N ALA A 436 -19.55 -18.39 2.02
CA ALA A 436 -19.73 -18.28 3.47
C ALA A 436 -18.41 -17.95 4.19
N VAL A 437 -17.95 -16.70 4.07
CA VAL A 437 -16.64 -16.24 4.56
C VAL A 437 -16.37 -16.62 6.01
N ASP A 438 -17.33 -16.41 6.92
CA ASP A 438 -17.13 -16.66 8.35
C ASP A 438 -17.00 -18.17 8.65
N GLU A 439 -17.69 -19.05 7.90
CA GLU A 439 -17.54 -20.51 8.01
C GLU A 439 -16.18 -20.98 7.49
N ILE A 440 -15.71 -20.39 6.39
CA ILE A 440 -14.38 -20.67 5.83
C ILE A 440 -13.29 -20.28 6.83
N LEU A 441 -13.40 -19.10 7.45
CA LEU A 441 -12.43 -18.61 8.42
C LEU A 441 -12.38 -19.44 9.72
N SER A 442 -13.49 -20.10 10.07
CA SER A 442 -13.56 -21.09 11.15
C SER A 442 -13.00 -22.47 10.76
N SER A 443 -12.68 -22.71 9.49
CA SER A 443 -12.20 -24.00 8.98
C SER A 443 -10.66 -24.07 8.87
N ASP A 444 -10.14 -25.22 8.46
CA ASP A 444 -8.70 -25.43 8.20
C ASP A 444 -8.27 -25.05 6.77
N ASP A 445 -9.21 -24.71 5.88
CA ASP A 445 -8.95 -24.44 4.47
C ASP A 445 -9.49 -23.07 4.06
N TYR A 446 -8.57 -22.11 3.88
CA TYR A 446 -8.88 -20.77 3.43
C TYR A 446 -8.82 -20.60 1.89
N SER A 447 -8.54 -21.67 1.15
CA SER A 447 -8.42 -21.62 -0.32
C SER A 447 -9.63 -20.99 -1.03
N PRO A 448 -10.89 -21.15 -0.58
CA PRO A 448 -12.02 -20.53 -1.28
C PRO A 448 -11.97 -18.99 -1.30
N ILE A 449 -11.42 -18.36 -0.25
CA ILE A 449 -11.23 -16.90 -0.20
C ILE A 449 -10.18 -16.46 -1.23
N LYS A 450 -9.05 -17.18 -1.28
CA LYS A 450 -7.98 -16.92 -2.25
C LYS A 450 -8.44 -17.14 -3.68
N GLU A 451 -9.20 -18.20 -3.93
CA GLU A 451 -9.76 -18.51 -5.25
C GLU A 451 -10.71 -17.41 -5.73
N TRP A 452 -11.61 -16.94 -4.86
CA TRP A 452 -12.49 -15.82 -5.16
C TRP A 452 -11.70 -14.55 -5.49
N MET A 453 -10.71 -14.21 -4.66
CA MET A 453 -9.85 -13.04 -4.92
C MET A 453 -9.05 -13.18 -6.21
N THR A 454 -8.60 -14.38 -6.53
CA THR A 454 -7.87 -14.64 -7.79
C THR A 454 -8.78 -14.49 -8.99
N GLU A 455 -10.01 -15.02 -8.92
CA GLU A 455 -10.99 -14.92 -9.98
C GLU A 455 -11.44 -13.46 -10.22
N LYS A 456 -11.72 -12.72 -9.15
CA LYS A 456 -12.30 -11.37 -9.26
C LYS A 456 -11.25 -10.29 -9.44
N ILE A 457 -10.04 -10.46 -8.87
CA ILE A 457 -9.02 -9.42 -8.77
C ILE A 457 -7.68 -9.88 -9.33
N HIS A 458 -7.03 -10.89 -8.73
CA HIS A 458 -5.59 -11.10 -8.94
C HIS A 458 -5.21 -11.42 -10.38
N GLN A 459 -5.98 -12.30 -11.04
CA GLN A 459 -5.61 -12.82 -12.36
C GLN A 459 -5.44 -11.73 -13.43
N TYR A 460 -6.01 -10.55 -13.22
CA TYR A 460 -6.01 -9.47 -14.20
C TYR A 460 -4.73 -8.64 -14.20
N GLY A 461 -3.93 -8.63 -13.12
CA GLY A 461 -2.80 -7.71 -13.00
C GLY A 461 -3.19 -6.29 -13.40
N ALA A 462 -2.38 -5.63 -14.24
CA ALA A 462 -2.65 -4.29 -14.75
C ALA A 462 -3.50 -4.24 -16.03
N SER A 463 -4.18 -5.33 -16.40
CA SER A 463 -4.97 -5.40 -17.65
C SER A 463 -6.29 -4.63 -17.59
N ARG A 464 -6.76 -4.31 -16.39
CA ARG A 464 -8.00 -3.56 -16.14
C ARG A 464 -7.70 -2.35 -15.29
N LYS A 465 -8.33 -1.22 -15.60
CA LYS A 465 -8.24 -0.03 -14.75
C LYS A 465 -8.90 -0.30 -13.38
N PRO A 466 -8.42 0.32 -12.28
CA PRO A 466 -8.91 0.03 -10.92
C PRO A 466 -10.42 0.13 -10.75
N ASN A 467 -11.02 1.24 -11.23
CA ASN A 467 -12.46 1.45 -11.15
C ASN A 467 -13.27 0.38 -11.90
N GLN A 468 -12.78 -0.06 -13.07
CA GLN A 468 -13.42 -1.14 -13.84
C GLN A 468 -13.29 -2.47 -13.10
N LEU A 469 -12.12 -2.75 -12.53
CA LEU A 469 -11.86 -3.98 -11.79
C LEU A 469 -12.80 -4.11 -10.57
N ILE A 470 -12.98 -3.04 -9.81
CA ILE A 470 -13.92 -3.00 -8.67
C ILE A 470 -15.37 -3.11 -9.13
N GLN A 471 -15.75 -2.41 -10.20
CA GLN A 471 -17.09 -2.49 -10.78
C GLN A 471 -17.42 -3.93 -11.23
N ASP A 472 -16.46 -4.62 -11.86
CA ASP A 472 -16.62 -6.01 -12.32
C ASP A 472 -16.70 -7.00 -11.15
N ALA A 473 -15.88 -6.79 -10.10
CA ALA A 473 -15.82 -7.67 -8.95
C ALA A 473 -17.02 -7.50 -7.99
N THR A 474 -17.57 -6.30 -7.89
CA THR A 474 -18.52 -5.94 -6.81
C THR A 474 -19.89 -5.50 -7.32
N GLY A 475 -20.00 -5.15 -8.61
CA GLY A 475 -21.23 -4.69 -9.24
C GLY A 475 -21.51 -3.18 -9.09
N GLU A 476 -20.65 -2.42 -8.41
CA GLU A 476 -20.77 -0.97 -8.24
C GLU A 476 -19.39 -0.28 -8.17
N ALA A 477 -19.39 1.04 -8.31
CA ALA A 477 -18.19 1.86 -8.10
C ALA A 477 -17.78 1.88 -6.61
N LEU A 478 -16.67 2.55 -6.28
CA LEU A 478 -16.22 2.71 -4.90
C LEU A 478 -17.35 3.22 -3.99
N ASN A 479 -17.65 2.47 -2.93
CA ASN A 479 -18.66 2.83 -1.95
C ASN A 479 -18.07 2.78 -0.53
N PRO A 480 -17.72 3.93 0.08
CA PRO A 480 -17.10 3.98 1.40
C PRO A 480 -18.02 3.51 2.54
N GLN A 481 -19.32 3.38 2.30
CA GLN A 481 -20.28 2.95 3.33
C GLN A 481 -19.96 1.54 3.85
N TYR A 482 -19.45 0.65 2.99
CA TYR A 482 -19.05 -0.70 3.41
C TYR A 482 -17.95 -0.69 4.46
N LEU A 483 -17.00 0.25 4.37
CA LEU A 483 -15.95 0.41 5.38
C LEU A 483 -16.53 0.94 6.70
N ILE A 484 -17.41 1.94 6.62
CA ILE A 484 -18.06 2.53 7.81
C ILE A 484 -18.89 1.48 8.55
N ASP A 485 -19.68 0.69 7.82
CA ASP A 485 -20.52 -0.37 8.39
C ASP A 485 -19.66 -1.49 8.99
N PHE A 486 -18.58 -1.87 8.31
CA PHE A 486 -17.61 -2.85 8.81
C PHE A 486 -16.99 -2.39 10.14
N MET A 487 -16.45 -1.17 10.19
CA MET A 487 -15.85 -0.62 11.40
C MET A 487 -16.90 -0.48 12.51
N ARG A 488 -18.10 0.03 12.21
CA ARG A 488 -19.17 0.17 13.19
C ARG A 488 -19.49 -1.17 13.84
N LYS A 489 -19.77 -2.19 13.03
CA LYS A 489 -20.08 -3.54 13.52
C LYS A 489 -18.96 -4.10 14.38
N LEU A 490 -17.70 -3.99 13.91
CA LEU A 490 -16.53 -4.52 14.61
C LEU A 490 -16.36 -3.84 15.98
N TYR A 491 -16.27 -2.51 15.98
CA TYR A 491 -15.97 -1.75 17.19
C TYR A 491 -17.15 -1.76 18.18
N PHE A 492 -18.40 -1.74 17.71
CA PHE A 492 -19.56 -1.82 18.61
C PHE A 492 -19.62 -3.19 19.30
N SER A 493 -19.36 -4.27 18.56
CA SER A 493 -19.27 -5.61 19.16
C SER A 493 -18.15 -5.70 20.20
N VAL A 494 -16.96 -5.18 19.90
CA VAL A 494 -15.79 -5.27 20.80
C VAL A 494 -15.95 -4.42 22.05
N TYR A 495 -16.56 -3.23 21.92
CA TYR A 495 -16.75 -2.30 23.03
C TYR A 495 -18.10 -2.48 23.75
N GLY A 496 -18.95 -3.41 23.32
CA GLY A 496 -20.25 -3.67 23.95
C GLY A 496 -21.26 -2.53 23.77
N VAL A 497 -21.23 -1.85 22.62
CA VAL A 497 -22.17 -0.78 22.27
C VAL A 497 -23.36 -1.40 21.52
N GLU A 498 -24.58 -1.20 22.01
CA GLU A 498 -25.81 -1.62 21.32
C GLU A 498 -26.09 -0.71 20.12
N GLU A 499 -26.42 -1.30 18.96
CA GLU A 499 -26.94 -0.55 17.80
C GLU A 499 -28.35 -0.03 18.13
N VAL A 500 -28.56 1.29 17.98
CA VAL A 500 -29.86 1.96 18.19
C VAL A 500 -30.65 2.02 16.90
#